data_AF-A0AA41PX20-F1
#
_entry.id   AF-A0AA41PX20-F1
#
_cell.length_a   1.000
_cell.length_b   1.000
_cell.length_c   1.000
_cell.angle_alpha   90.00
_cell.angle_beta   90.00
_cell.angle_gamma   90.00
#
_symmetry.space_group_name_H-M   'P 1'
#
loop_
_entity.id
_entity.type
_entity.pdbx_description
1 polymer ?
#
loop_
_entity_poly.entity_id
_entity_poly.type
_entity_poly.pdbx_seq_one_letter_code
_entity_poly.pdbx_strand_id
1 'polypeptide(L)'
;MAKAAPREQRPDVKNSVVLAFAIVILAFTAISGVAIWAAASFEGGQPGITAPADGHREDPVIRPADRTRPPAPEETTEPVGEAKAGEPKPATPAEDPRTPQPQTGRGNERPAPVDWTAVAYPMDCSGAPFEIRDARPLAPGSATHIVQVRCAAGAGAAPDAVYAYTVAPDGTAARDRTLLDTEDDKLVKSLDIKNGRVTATVLGYSTEDIPRCCPDIEETRDLTP
;
A
#
# COMPACT_ATOMS: atom_id res chain seq x y z
N MET A 1 -78.41 2.23 3.61
CA MET A 1 -77.19 2.62 4.33
C MET A 1 -76.25 1.42 4.33
N ALA A 2 -75.26 1.39 3.42
CA ALA A 2 -74.32 0.26 3.31
C ALA A 2 -73.05 0.56 4.12
N LYS A 3 -72.71 -0.35 5.04
CA LYS A 3 -71.56 -0.27 5.95
C LYS A 3 -70.30 -0.66 5.17
N ALA A 4 -69.37 0.27 5.01
CA ALA A 4 -68.08 0.03 4.36
C ALA A 4 -67.23 -0.94 5.19
N ALA A 5 -66.67 -1.95 4.53
CA ALA A 5 -65.72 -2.89 5.12
C ALA A 5 -64.34 -2.23 5.35
N PRO A 6 -63.58 -2.65 6.38
CA PRO A 6 -62.26 -2.08 6.66
C PRO A 6 -61.25 -2.55 5.61
N ARG A 7 -60.46 -1.63 5.07
CA ARG A 7 -59.34 -1.96 4.17
C ARG A 7 -58.17 -2.49 4.99
N GLU A 8 -57.81 -3.74 4.72
CA GLU A 8 -56.62 -4.37 5.27
C GLU A 8 -55.37 -3.75 4.66
N GLN A 9 -54.60 -3.08 5.50
CA GLN A 9 -53.41 -2.33 5.11
C GLN A 9 -52.23 -3.31 5.03
N ARG A 10 -51.92 -3.81 3.82
CA ARG A 10 -50.72 -4.63 3.60
C ARG A 10 -49.49 -3.77 3.92
N PRO A 11 -48.60 -4.21 4.83
CA PRO A 11 -47.36 -3.51 5.09
C PRO A 11 -46.49 -3.53 3.83
N ASP A 12 -45.98 -2.35 3.46
CA ASP A 12 -45.04 -2.18 2.36
C ASP A 12 -43.77 -3.00 2.64
N VAL A 13 -43.48 -3.97 1.77
CA VAL A 13 -42.38 -4.93 1.93
C VAL A 13 -41.04 -4.22 2.11
N LYS A 14 -40.87 -3.01 1.55
CA LYS A 14 -39.64 -2.22 1.67
C LYS A 14 -39.43 -1.73 3.11
N ASN A 15 -40.51 -1.36 3.80
CA ASN A 15 -40.43 -0.94 5.20
C ASN A 15 -40.15 -2.11 6.14
N SER A 16 -40.59 -3.33 5.81
CA SER A 16 -40.25 -4.53 6.58
C SER A 16 -38.77 -4.89 6.48
N VAL A 17 -38.16 -4.76 5.29
CA VAL A 17 -36.73 -5.04 5.11
C VAL A 17 -35.88 -4.02 5.86
N VAL A 18 -36.22 -2.73 5.77
CA VAL A 18 -35.51 -1.66 6.49
C VAL A 18 -35.61 -1.85 8.01
N LEU A 19 -36.78 -2.23 8.53
CA LEU A 19 -36.97 -2.48 9.96
C LEU A 19 -36.17 -3.70 10.44
N ALA A 20 -36.11 -4.77 9.64
CA ALA A 20 -35.33 -5.96 9.96
C ALA A 20 -33.82 -5.64 10.02
N PHE A 21 -33.29 -4.87 9.06
CA PHE A 21 -31.90 -4.43 9.09
C PHE A 21 -31.58 -3.54 10.29
N ALA A 22 -32.47 -2.61 10.65
CA ALA A 22 -32.27 -1.76 11.83
C ALA A 22 -32.21 -2.56 13.13
N ILE A 23 -33.05 -3.60 13.27
CA ILE A 23 -33.05 -4.49 14.44
C ILE A 23 -31.74 -5.29 14.52
N VAL A 24 -31.25 -5.83 13.40
CA VAL A 24 -29.98 -6.58 13.37
C VAL A 24 -28.80 -5.69 13.73
N ILE A 25 -28.76 -4.45 13.20
CA ILE A 25 -27.70 -3.49 13.54
C ILE A 25 -27.73 -3.14 15.04
N LEU A 26 -28.92 -2.88 15.60
CA LEU A 26 -29.08 -2.60 17.03
C LEU A 26 -28.68 -3.78 17.92
N ALA A 27 -29.02 -5.01 17.52
CA ALA A 27 -28.61 -6.21 18.26
C ALA A 27 -27.08 -6.38 18.20
N PHE A 28 -26.47 -6.17 17.04
CA PHE A 28 -25.04 -6.31 16.87
C PHE A 28 -24.26 -5.25 17.66
N THR A 29 -24.71 -3.99 17.67
CA THR A 29 -24.06 -2.93 18.46
C THR A 29 -24.20 -3.17 19.97
N ALA A 30 -25.35 -3.65 20.43
CA ALA A 30 -25.55 -4.03 21.83
C ALA A 30 -24.63 -5.18 22.26
N ILE A 31 -24.50 -6.24 21.44
CA ILE A 31 -23.62 -7.38 21.73
C ILE A 31 -22.14 -6.97 21.71
N SER A 32 -21.74 -6.15 20.74
CA SER A 32 -20.36 -5.65 20.62
C SER A 32 -19.97 -4.76 21.80
N GLY A 33 -20.88 -3.90 22.25
CA GLY A 33 -20.67 -3.04 23.42
C GLY A 33 -20.45 -3.83 24.71
N VAL A 34 -21.17 -4.94 24.89
CA VAL A 34 -21.00 -5.83 26.06
C VAL A 34 -19.64 -6.53 26.04
N ALA A 35 -19.16 -6.97 24.86
CA ALA A 35 -17.84 -7.60 24.74
C ALA A 35 -16.69 -6.62 25.08
N ILE A 36 -16.80 -5.36 24.67
CA ILE A 36 -15.81 -4.32 24.97
C ILE A 36 -15.81 -3.97 26.47
N TRP A 37 -16.99 -3.89 27.10
CA TRP A 37 -17.10 -3.63 28.55
C TRP A 37 -16.57 -4.79 29.41
N ALA A 38 -16.72 -6.03 28.94
CA ALA A 38 -16.20 -7.22 29.63
C ALA A 38 -14.67 -7.30 29.60
N ALA A 39 -14.01 -6.91 28.49
CA ALA A 39 -12.55 -6.92 28.39
C ALA A 39 -11.87 -5.92 29.32
N ALA A 40 -12.50 -4.78 29.61
CA ALA A 40 -11.97 -3.76 30.52
C ALA A 40 -12.16 -4.09 32.01
N SER A 41 -12.86 -5.17 32.36
CA SER A 41 -13.14 -5.57 33.75
C SER A 41 -12.19 -6.67 34.26
N PHE A 42 -11.28 -7.18 33.43
CA PHE A 42 -10.34 -8.26 33.78
C PHE A 42 -8.91 -7.76 34.10
N GLU A 43 -8.76 -6.50 34.52
CA GLU A 43 -7.57 -5.99 35.23
C GLU A 43 -7.51 -6.55 36.67
N GLY A 44 -7.41 -7.87 36.79
CA GLY A 44 -7.28 -8.60 38.04
C GLY A 44 -6.24 -9.70 37.87
N GLY A 45 -5.01 -9.40 38.30
CA GLY A 45 -3.77 -10.14 38.07
C GLY A 45 -3.83 -11.68 38.14
N GLN A 46 -3.10 -12.31 37.21
CA GLN A 46 -2.55 -13.65 37.41
C GLN A 46 -1.15 -13.54 38.05
N PRO A 47 -0.95 -14.01 39.29
CA PRO A 47 0.38 -14.15 39.86
C PRO A 47 1.08 -15.41 39.32
N GLY A 48 2.28 -15.19 38.78
CA GLY A 48 3.44 -16.06 39.01
C GLY A 48 3.39 -17.48 38.46
N ILE A 49 3.76 -17.64 37.18
CA ILE A 49 4.52 -18.83 36.74
C ILE A 49 5.98 -18.41 36.64
N THR A 50 6.69 -18.48 37.77
CA THR A 50 8.17 -18.46 37.77
C THR A 50 8.65 -19.86 37.45
N ALA A 51 9.10 -20.08 36.22
CA ALA A 51 9.96 -21.22 35.90
C ALA A 51 11.38 -20.94 36.43
N PRO A 52 12.08 -21.95 36.97
CA PRO A 52 13.43 -21.78 37.49
C PRO A 52 14.44 -21.53 36.37
N ALA A 53 15.40 -20.66 36.68
CA ALA A 53 16.57 -20.41 35.85
C ALA A 53 17.50 -21.63 35.87
N ASP A 54 17.53 -22.38 34.77
CA ASP A 54 18.58 -23.35 34.49
C ASP A 54 19.68 -22.70 33.64
N GLY A 55 20.92 -22.90 34.10
CA GLY A 55 22.10 -22.22 33.60
C GLY A 55 22.54 -22.65 32.19
N HIS A 56 22.96 -21.66 31.42
CA HIS A 56 23.83 -21.82 30.27
C HIS A 56 25.18 -21.19 30.64
N ARG A 57 26.20 -21.99 30.95
CA ARG A 57 27.13 -22.61 29.99
C ARG A 57 27.83 -21.53 29.16
N GLU A 58 28.98 -21.09 29.67
CA GLU A 58 29.93 -20.24 28.96
C GLU A 58 30.53 -21.05 27.79
N ASP A 59 30.49 -20.48 26.59
CA ASP A 59 31.20 -20.95 25.41
C ASP A 59 32.06 -19.80 24.84
N PRO A 60 33.12 -20.10 24.06
CA PRO A 60 34.41 -19.43 24.18
C PRO A 60 34.57 -18.16 23.34
N VAL A 61 35.47 -17.30 23.83
CA VAL A 61 36.04 -16.09 23.24
C VAL A 61 36.35 -16.24 21.74
N ILE A 62 35.57 -15.57 20.89
CA ILE A 62 35.93 -15.29 19.50
C ILE A 62 36.94 -14.14 19.50
N ARG A 63 38.16 -14.41 19.00
CA ARG A 63 39.18 -13.38 18.76
C ARG A 63 38.77 -12.48 17.58
N PRO A 64 39.00 -11.16 17.65
CA PRO A 64 38.77 -10.28 16.52
C PRO A 64 39.77 -10.55 15.41
N ALA A 65 39.27 -10.69 14.17
CA ALA A 65 40.09 -10.68 12.97
C ALA A 65 40.58 -9.26 12.71
N ASP A 66 41.91 -9.12 12.80
CA ASP A 66 42.70 -7.99 12.30
C ASP A 66 42.41 -7.78 10.81
N ARG A 67 41.87 -6.61 10.46
CA ARG A 67 41.84 -6.15 9.06
C ARG A 67 42.41 -4.74 9.02
N THR A 68 43.74 -4.70 9.12
CA THR A 68 44.54 -3.54 8.83
C THR A 68 44.49 -3.20 7.32
N ARG A 69 44.09 -1.96 7.05
CA ARG A 69 44.58 -1.04 6.00
C ARG A 69 44.03 -1.14 4.54
N PRO A 70 43.61 0.01 3.96
CA PRO A 70 43.16 0.13 2.57
C PRO A 70 44.31 0.43 1.59
N PRO A 71 44.16 0.15 0.27
CA PRO A 71 44.92 0.83 -0.76
C PRO A 71 44.28 2.17 -1.19
N ALA A 72 45.16 3.08 -1.58
CA ALA A 72 45.03 4.50 -1.86
C ALA A 72 44.23 4.86 -3.14
N PRO A 73 43.92 6.15 -3.37
CA PRO A 73 43.35 6.65 -4.61
C PRO A 73 44.45 7.05 -5.62
N GLU A 74 44.29 6.63 -6.87
CA GLU A 74 44.99 7.12 -8.06
C GLU A 74 43.89 7.39 -9.10
N GLU A 75 43.94 8.34 -10.02
CA GLU A 75 44.61 9.63 -10.18
C GLU A 75 43.87 10.26 -11.37
N THR A 76 43.71 11.57 -11.36
CA THR A 76 43.06 12.40 -12.37
C THR A 76 43.80 12.36 -13.72
N THR A 77 43.10 12.23 -14.86
CA THR A 77 43.35 13.04 -16.09
C THR A 77 42.32 12.80 -17.22
N GLU A 78 41.64 13.87 -17.64
CA GLU A 78 41.05 14.04 -19.00
C GLU A 78 42.12 14.70 -19.93
N PRO A 79 41.86 15.16 -21.19
CA PRO A 79 40.80 14.92 -22.19
C PRO A 79 41.35 14.77 -23.66
N VAL A 80 40.41 14.79 -24.62
CA VAL A 80 40.48 15.24 -26.04
C VAL A 80 40.75 14.20 -27.13
N GLY A 81 39.75 14.04 -28.01
CA GLY A 81 39.88 13.48 -29.35
C GLY A 81 38.87 14.14 -30.29
N GLU A 82 39.38 14.99 -31.19
CA GLU A 82 38.62 15.78 -32.18
C GLU A 82 38.72 15.12 -33.56
N ALA A 83 37.60 15.01 -34.31
CA ALA A 83 37.64 14.89 -35.77
C ALA A 83 36.29 15.23 -36.46
N LYS A 84 36.25 16.43 -37.04
CA LYS A 84 35.63 16.90 -38.30
C LYS A 84 34.28 16.37 -38.84
N ALA A 85 33.33 17.30 -38.84
CA ALA A 85 32.57 17.91 -39.96
C ALA A 85 32.38 17.15 -41.31
N GLY A 86 31.10 17.01 -41.67
CA GLY A 86 30.60 16.94 -43.05
C GLY A 86 29.16 17.44 -43.15
N GLU A 87 28.94 18.54 -43.88
CA GLU A 87 27.66 19.03 -44.42
C GLU A 87 27.92 19.29 -45.94
N PRO A 88 26.94 19.53 -46.86
CA PRO A 88 25.51 19.78 -46.65
C PRO A 88 24.52 19.26 -47.75
N LYS A 89 23.19 19.33 -47.50
CA LYS A 89 22.21 20.03 -48.37
C LYS A 89 20.77 20.04 -47.79
N PRO A 90 19.94 21.05 -48.13
CA PRO A 90 18.64 21.31 -47.49
C PRO A 90 17.47 20.69 -48.26
N ALA A 91 16.40 20.37 -47.53
CA ALA A 91 15.06 20.17 -48.10
C ALA A 91 13.99 20.80 -47.18
N THR A 92 13.22 21.65 -47.84
CA THR A 92 12.03 22.47 -47.56
C THR A 92 11.05 22.02 -46.45
N PRO A 93 10.32 22.97 -45.81
CA PRO A 93 9.31 22.70 -44.78
C PRO A 93 8.08 21.98 -45.32
N ALA A 94 7.54 21.02 -44.57
CA ALA A 94 6.20 20.45 -44.82
C ALA A 94 5.49 20.15 -43.48
N GLU A 95 4.39 20.88 -43.30
CA GLU A 95 3.18 20.64 -42.52
C GLU A 95 3.18 19.70 -41.30
N ASP A 96 2.89 20.35 -40.17
CA ASP A 96 1.97 19.88 -39.14
C ASP A 96 0.56 19.61 -39.75
N PRO A 97 0.05 18.37 -39.62
CA PRO A 97 -1.35 18.23 -39.26
C PRO A 97 -1.50 17.12 -38.22
N ARG A 98 -1.15 17.41 -36.96
CA ARG A 98 -1.78 16.76 -35.81
C ARG A 98 -2.70 17.76 -35.15
N THR A 99 -3.79 18.04 -35.85
CA THR A 99 -5.05 18.42 -35.21
C THR A 99 -5.25 17.51 -34.00
N PRO A 100 -5.38 18.02 -32.77
CA PRO A 100 -5.84 17.23 -31.65
C PRO A 100 -7.24 16.73 -32.01
N GLN A 101 -7.34 15.45 -32.40
CA GLN A 101 -8.61 14.83 -32.67
C GLN A 101 -9.40 14.89 -31.36
N PRO A 102 -10.59 15.51 -31.33
CA PRO A 102 -11.41 15.54 -30.13
C PRO A 102 -11.70 14.08 -29.77
N GLN A 103 -11.17 13.60 -28.64
CA GLN A 103 -11.58 12.32 -28.09
C GLN A 103 -13.05 12.45 -27.70
N THR A 104 -13.92 12.13 -28.64
CA THR A 104 -15.35 12.01 -28.44
C THR A 104 -15.60 10.90 -27.44
N GLY A 105 -16.10 11.28 -26.26
CA GLY A 105 -16.86 10.40 -25.38
C GLY A 105 -16.04 9.40 -24.58
N ARG A 106 -15.33 9.86 -23.54
CA ARG A 106 -15.22 9.03 -22.34
C ARG A 106 -16.56 9.11 -21.62
N GLY A 107 -17.46 8.20 -21.99
CA GLY A 107 -18.60 7.90 -21.15
C GLY A 107 -18.11 7.54 -19.75
N ASN A 108 -18.94 7.84 -18.75
CA ASN A 108 -18.77 7.44 -17.35
C ASN A 108 -18.90 5.92 -17.18
N GLU A 109 -18.24 5.14 -18.04
CA GLU A 109 -18.18 3.70 -17.92
C GLU A 109 -17.23 3.38 -16.77
N ARG A 110 -17.77 2.70 -15.77
CA ARG A 110 -16.98 2.23 -14.64
C ARG A 110 -15.90 1.29 -15.20
N PRO A 111 -14.60 1.51 -14.90
CA PRO A 111 -13.56 0.59 -15.33
C PRO A 111 -13.90 -0.85 -14.91
N ALA A 112 -13.61 -1.81 -15.79
CA ALA A 112 -13.74 -3.21 -15.44
C ALA A 112 -12.88 -3.53 -14.19
N PRO A 113 -13.28 -4.51 -13.36
CA PRO A 113 -12.48 -4.92 -12.21
C PRO A 113 -11.06 -5.33 -12.64
N VAL A 114 -10.06 -4.92 -11.85
CA VAL A 114 -8.66 -5.29 -12.06
C VAL A 114 -8.33 -6.51 -11.20
N ASP A 115 -7.66 -7.50 -11.80
CA ASP A 115 -6.96 -8.53 -11.03
C ASP A 115 -5.57 -8.04 -10.62
N TRP A 116 -5.48 -7.50 -9.41
CA TRP A 116 -4.23 -6.97 -8.86
C TRP A 116 -3.14 -8.04 -8.67
N THR A 117 -3.51 -9.32 -8.58
CA THR A 117 -2.52 -10.41 -8.45
C THR A 117 -1.79 -10.70 -9.76
N ALA A 118 -2.37 -10.31 -10.89
CA ALA A 118 -1.79 -10.43 -12.22
C ALA A 118 -0.98 -9.18 -12.66
N VAL A 119 -0.99 -8.11 -11.86
CA VAL A 119 -0.24 -6.88 -12.13
C VAL A 119 1.23 -7.06 -11.75
N ALA A 120 2.14 -6.56 -12.58
CA ALA A 120 3.56 -6.62 -12.32
C ALA A 120 4.00 -5.49 -11.37
N TYR A 121 4.61 -5.85 -10.24
CA TYR A 121 5.18 -4.90 -9.29
C TYR A 121 6.72 -4.92 -9.39
N PRO A 122 7.38 -3.76 -9.52
CA PRO A 122 8.82 -3.63 -9.71
C PRO A 122 9.60 -3.77 -8.38
N MET A 123 9.35 -4.83 -7.61
CA MET A 123 9.97 -5.07 -6.30
C MET A 123 10.87 -6.30 -6.35
N ASP A 124 12.04 -6.23 -5.71
CA ASP A 124 12.93 -7.38 -5.54
C ASP A 124 12.66 -8.07 -4.21
N CYS A 125 11.90 -9.18 -4.27
CA CYS A 125 11.63 -10.03 -3.12
C CYS A 125 12.63 -11.17 -2.96
N SER A 126 13.76 -11.17 -3.69
CA SER A 126 14.79 -12.21 -3.61
C SER A 126 14.25 -13.64 -3.71
N GLY A 127 13.27 -13.84 -4.61
CA GLY A 127 12.62 -15.14 -4.86
C GLY A 127 11.42 -15.47 -3.96
N ALA A 128 11.11 -14.66 -2.95
CA ALA A 128 9.85 -14.77 -2.22
C ALA A 128 8.67 -14.22 -3.06
N PRO A 129 7.44 -14.74 -2.88
CA PRO A 129 6.26 -14.13 -3.46
C PRO A 129 5.97 -12.77 -2.80
N PHE A 130 5.10 -11.97 -3.41
CA PHE A 130 4.55 -10.76 -2.77
C PHE A 130 3.11 -10.99 -2.32
N GLU A 131 2.65 -10.14 -1.41
CA GLU A 131 1.27 -10.04 -0.96
C GLU A 131 0.72 -8.64 -1.27
N ILE A 132 -0.56 -8.57 -1.61
CA ILE A 132 -1.28 -7.30 -1.75
C ILE A 132 -1.94 -7.00 -0.42
N ARG A 133 -1.57 -5.87 0.18
CA ARG A 133 -2.09 -5.43 1.48
C ARG A 133 -3.36 -4.60 1.31
N ASP A 134 -3.40 -3.81 0.24
CA ASP A 134 -4.51 -2.93 -0.09
C ASP A 134 -4.47 -2.56 -1.57
N ALA A 135 -5.64 -2.43 -2.19
CA ALA A 135 -5.78 -1.95 -3.56
C ALA A 135 -7.15 -1.27 -3.73
N ARG A 136 -7.15 0.04 -3.99
CA ARG A 136 -8.40 0.82 -4.04
C ARG A 136 -8.27 2.10 -4.86
N PRO A 137 -9.37 2.64 -5.41
CA PRO A 137 -9.35 3.87 -6.19
C PRO A 137 -9.00 5.08 -5.32
N LEU A 138 -8.31 6.07 -5.91
CA LEU A 138 -7.94 7.33 -5.24
C LEU A 138 -9.16 8.16 -4.81
N ALA A 139 -10.25 8.07 -5.57
CA ALA A 139 -11.54 8.67 -5.29
C ALA A 139 -12.66 7.84 -5.96
N PRO A 140 -13.93 7.97 -5.55
CA PRO A 140 -15.03 7.31 -6.23
C PRO A 140 -15.04 7.64 -7.74
N GLY A 141 -15.01 6.61 -8.59
CA GLY A 141 -14.97 6.75 -10.05
C GLY A 141 -13.60 7.11 -10.63
N SER A 142 -12.55 7.20 -9.82
CA SER A 142 -11.18 7.43 -10.29
C SER A 142 -10.65 6.26 -11.10
N ALA A 143 -10.03 6.55 -12.25
CA ALA A 143 -9.20 5.59 -12.98
C ALA A 143 -7.90 5.28 -12.22
N THR A 144 -7.38 6.25 -11.45
CA THR A 144 -6.19 6.08 -10.61
C THR A 144 -6.52 5.27 -9.37
N HIS A 145 -5.72 4.25 -9.12
CA HIS A 145 -5.76 3.35 -7.97
C HIS A 145 -4.44 3.39 -7.22
N ILE A 146 -4.52 3.27 -5.90
CA ILE A 146 -3.38 3.13 -5.01
C ILE A 146 -3.31 1.67 -4.59
N VAL A 147 -2.12 1.10 -4.68
CA VAL A 147 -1.88 -0.30 -4.37
C VAL A 147 -0.68 -0.42 -3.45
N GLN A 148 -0.91 -1.04 -2.29
CA GLN A 148 0.12 -1.39 -1.33
C GLN A 148 0.45 -2.87 -1.46
N VAL A 149 1.73 -3.17 -1.64
CA VAL A 149 2.26 -4.53 -1.71
C VAL A 149 3.42 -4.70 -0.74
N ARG A 150 3.69 -5.94 -0.36
CA ARG A 150 4.80 -6.31 0.50
C ARG A 150 5.38 -7.65 0.05
N CYS A 151 6.68 -7.86 0.20
CA CYS A 151 7.22 -9.21 0.04
C CYS A 151 6.70 -10.13 1.16
N ALA A 152 6.29 -11.35 0.82
CA ALA A 152 5.86 -12.36 1.77
C ALA A 152 7.09 -13.03 2.42
N ALA A 153 7.83 -12.27 3.22
CA ALA A 153 8.95 -12.81 3.99
C ALA A 153 8.43 -13.71 5.12
N GLY A 154 9.02 -14.90 5.25
CA GLY A 154 8.66 -15.84 6.31
C GLY A 154 9.06 -15.38 7.72
N ALA A 155 10.04 -14.47 7.83
CA ALA A 155 10.50 -13.90 9.10
C ALA A 155 10.87 -12.42 8.93
N GLY A 156 10.60 -11.62 9.95
CA GLY A 156 10.85 -10.18 9.96
C GLY A 156 9.74 -9.36 9.31
N ALA A 157 9.92 -8.04 9.30
CA ALA A 157 9.00 -7.10 8.69
C ALA A 157 9.57 -6.70 7.32
N ALA A 158 9.10 -7.36 6.25
CA ALA A 158 9.52 -7.02 4.89
C ALA A 158 9.03 -5.62 4.50
N PRO A 159 9.85 -4.82 3.80
CA PRO A 159 9.47 -3.48 3.39
C PRO A 159 8.23 -3.51 2.49
N ASP A 160 7.39 -2.50 2.66
CA ASP A 160 6.24 -2.26 1.79
C ASP A 160 6.63 -1.38 0.61
N ALA A 161 5.90 -1.53 -0.49
CA ALA A 161 5.88 -0.55 -1.56
C ALA A 161 4.44 -0.08 -1.81
N VAL A 162 4.32 1.18 -2.23
CA VAL A 162 3.04 1.80 -2.58
C VAL A 162 3.15 2.38 -3.97
N TYR A 163 2.21 2.04 -4.84
CA TYR A 163 2.19 2.43 -6.24
C TYR A 163 0.89 3.10 -6.62
N ALA A 164 0.95 4.02 -7.58
CA ALA A 164 -0.21 4.53 -8.29
C ALA A 164 -0.32 3.85 -9.67
N TYR A 165 -1.51 3.35 -9.98
CA TYR A 165 -1.85 2.73 -11.27
C TYR A 165 -3.03 3.45 -11.91
N THR A 166 -2.95 3.71 -13.21
CA THR A 166 -4.10 4.10 -14.02
C THR A 166 -4.76 2.85 -14.59
N VAL A 167 -6.06 2.72 -14.36
CA VAL A 167 -6.89 1.62 -14.86
C VAL A 167 -7.68 2.09 -16.07
N ALA A 168 -7.47 1.41 -17.20
CA ALA A 168 -8.22 1.62 -18.43
C ALA A 168 -9.63 0.96 -18.36
N PRO A 169 -10.58 1.37 -19.23
CA PRO A 169 -11.94 0.83 -19.19
C PRO A 169 -12.03 -0.70 -19.34
N ASP A 170 -11.07 -1.31 -20.04
CA ASP A 170 -10.95 -2.75 -20.26
C ASP A 170 -10.38 -3.52 -19.04
N GLY A 171 -10.03 -2.82 -17.96
CA GLY A 171 -9.45 -3.40 -16.74
C GLY A 171 -7.91 -3.51 -16.77
N THR A 172 -7.26 -3.04 -17.84
CA THR A 172 -5.79 -3.00 -17.90
C THR A 172 -5.26 -1.93 -16.93
N ALA A 173 -4.31 -2.32 -16.06
CA ALA A 173 -3.65 -1.41 -15.13
C ALA A 173 -2.22 -1.08 -15.59
N ALA A 174 -1.93 0.20 -15.76
CA ALA A 174 -0.59 0.71 -16.07
C ALA A 174 -0.05 1.47 -14.87
N ARG A 175 1.20 1.17 -14.46
CA ARG A 175 1.85 1.88 -13.35
C ARG A 175 2.15 3.32 -13.76
N ASP A 176 1.63 4.27 -13.02
CA ASP A 176 1.91 5.70 -13.23
C ASP A 176 3.18 6.10 -12.49
N ARG A 177 3.24 5.80 -11.18
CA ARG A 177 4.31 6.25 -10.27
C ARG A 177 4.53 5.28 -9.11
N THR A 178 5.76 5.25 -8.61
CA THR A 178 6.10 4.70 -7.29
C THR A 178 5.95 5.80 -6.25
N LEU A 179 5.19 5.55 -5.20
CA LEU A 179 4.93 6.50 -4.10
C LEU A 179 5.77 6.17 -2.87
N LEU A 180 6.01 4.88 -2.62
CA LEU A 180 6.95 4.37 -1.63
C LEU A 180 7.64 3.15 -2.25
N ASP A 181 8.97 3.14 -2.26
CA ASP A 181 9.74 2.03 -2.83
C ASP A 181 10.18 1.07 -1.71
N THR A 182 10.38 -0.21 -2.05
CA THR A 182 11.00 -1.17 -1.13
C THR A 182 12.41 -0.75 -0.71
N GLU A 183 13.13 -0.01 -1.56
CA GLU A 183 14.46 0.54 -1.27
C GLU A 183 14.44 1.59 -0.14
N ASP A 184 13.29 2.23 0.12
CA ASP A 184 13.15 3.18 1.24
C ASP A 184 13.26 2.48 2.60
N ASP A 185 13.14 1.15 2.62
CA ASP A 185 13.23 0.32 3.82
C ASP A 185 12.24 0.77 4.90
N LYS A 186 10.97 0.87 4.48
CA LYS A 186 9.85 1.31 5.32
C LYS A 186 8.73 0.29 5.32
N LEU A 187 8.02 0.27 6.43
CA LEU A 187 6.81 -0.52 6.63
C LEU A 187 5.61 0.41 6.69
N VAL A 188 4.56 0.14 5.95
CA VAL A 188 3.32 0.91 6.03
C VAL A 188 2.50 0.38 7.20
N LYS A 189 2.36 1.20 8.25
CA LYS A 189 1.50 0.95 9.42
C LYS A 189 0.05 1.32 9.11
N SER A 190 -0.16 2.45 8.45
CA SER A 190 -1.47 2.87 7.96
C SER A 190 -1.36 3.56 6.60
N LEU A 191 -2.36 3.37 5.76
CA LEU A 191 -2.51 4.08 4.50
C LEU A 191 -3.91 4.68 4.45
N ASP A 192 -3.97 6.00 4.36
CA ASP A 192 -5.20 6.79 4.33
C ASP A 192 -5.34 7.48 2.97
N ILE A 193 -6.55 7.42 2.40
CA ILE A 193 -6.90 8.16 1.18
C ILE A 193 -8.11 9.02 1.49
N LYS A 194 -7.94 10.34 1.42
CA LYS A 194 -9.01 11.30 1.72
C LYS A 194 -8.95 12.46 0.73
N ASN A 195 -10.05 12.71 0.02
CA ASN A 195 -10.18 13.81 -0.94
C ASN A 195 -9.04 13.86 -1.99
N GLY A 196 -8.61 12.70 -2.48
CA GLY A 196 -7.51 12.59 -3.44
C GLY A 196 -6.11 12.78 -2.84
N ARG A 197 -5.99 13.01 -1.52
CA ARG A 197 -4.70 12.99 -0.80
C ARG A 197 -4.41 11.58 -0.31
N VAL A 198 -3.19 11.13 -0.52
CA VAL A 198 -2.69 9.85 0.00
C VAL A 198 -1.72 10.16 1.14
N THR A 199 -1.96 9.60 2.31
CA THR A 199 -1.09 9.78 3.48
C THR A 199 -0.79 8.42 4.07
N ALA A 200 0.48 8.17 4.38
CA ALA A 200 0.91 6.93 5.01
C ALA A 200 1.58 7.22 6.35
N THR A 201 1.25 6.44 7.37
CA THR A 201 2.10 6.30 8.55
C THR A 201 3.05 5.15 8.28
N VAL A 202 4.34 5.43 8.25
CA VAL A 202 5.37 4.44 7.97
C VAL A 202 6.28 4.23 9.18
N LEU A 203 6.79 3.02 9.32
CA LEU A 203 7.77 2.63 10.31
C LEU A 203 9.12 2.43 9.63
N GLY A 204 10.19 2.81 10.30
CA GLY A 204 11.56 2.67 9.83
C GLY A 204 12.54 2.37 10.95
N TYR A 205 13.82 2.42 10.61
CA TYR A 205 14.92 2.10 11.51
C TYR A 205 15.85 3.30 11.64
N SER A 206 16.23 3.65 12.86
CA SER A 206 17.15 4.76 13.13
C SER A 206 18.59 4.45 12.74
N THR A 207 18.98 3.18 12.83
CA THR A 207 20.31 2.67 12.52
C THR A 207 20.21 1.24 11.99
N GLU A 208 21.28 0.76 11.34
CA GLU A 208 21.37 -0.62 10.83
C GLU A 208 21.47 -1.67 11.94
N ASP A 209 21.81 -1.27 13.17
CA ASP A 209 21.92 -2.16 14.33
C ASP A 209 20.54 -2.54 14.91
N ILE A 210 19.47 -1.83 14.53
CA ILE A 210 18.12 -2.14 14.99
C ILE A 210 17.61 -3.40 14.28
N PRO A 211 17.18 -4.44 15.02
CA PRO A 211 16.68 -5.67 14.41
C PRO A 211 15.43 -5.42 13.56
N ARG A 212 15.33 -6.12 12.42
CA ARG A 212 14.20 -6.03 11.48
C ARG A 212 12.82 -6.32 12.10
N CYS A 213 12.75 -7.03 13.23
CA CYS A 213 11.49 -7.26 13.95
C CYS A 213 10.86 -5.98 14.49
N CYS A 214 11.67 -4.94 14.66
CA CYS A 214 11.45 -3.95 15.70
C CYS A 214 11.82 -2.54 15.20
N PRO A 215 11.11 -2.01 14.18
CA PRO A 215 11.31 -0.63 13.74
C PRO A 215 11.07 0.35 14.89
N ASP A 216 11.93 1.36 15.01
CA ASP A 216 11.98 2.30 16.12
C ASP A 216 11.67 3.75 15.72
N ILE A 217 11.49 4.01 14.42
CA ILE A 217 11.03 5.28 13.89
C ILE A 217 9.59 5.13 13.39
N GLU A 218 8.77 6.13 13.68
CA GLU A 218 7.44 6.31 13.10
C GLU A 218 7.35 7.72 12.50
N GLU A 219 6.92 7.80 11.25
CA GLU A 219 6.73 9.08 10.54
C GLU A 219 5.48 9.06 9.68
N THR A 220 4.93 10.25 9.41
CA THR A 220 3.81 10.42 8.48
C THR A 220 4.34 11.02 7.18
N ARG A 221 4.05 10.36 6.06
CA ARG A 221 4.41 10.83 4.71
C ARG A 221 3.17 11.21 3.91
N ASP A 222 3.27 12.32 3.19
CA ASP A 222 2.35 12.65 2.12
C ASP A 222 2.81 11.95 0.85
N LEU A 223 1.97 11.05 0.34
CA LEU A 223 2.23 10.21 -0.83
C LEU A 223 1.34 10.60 -2.01
N THR A 224 0.80 11.83 -2.01
CA THR A 224 -0.13 12.26 -3.06
C THR A 224 0.54 12.20 -4.45
N PRO A 225 -0.08 11.51 -5.44
CA PRO A 225 0.45 11.42 -6.82
C PRO A 225 0.50 12.74 -7.58
#